data_AF-A0AAU0UU34-F1
#
_entry.id   AF-A0AAU0UU34-F1
#
_cell.length_a   1.000
_cell.length_b   1.000
_cell.length_c   1.000
_cell.angle_alpha   90.00
_cell.angle_beta   90.00
_cell.angle_gamma   90.00
#
_symmetry.space_group_name_H-M   'P 1'
#
loop_
_entity.id
_entity.type
_entity.pdbx_description
1 polymer ?
#
loop_
_entity_poly.entity_id
_entity_poly.type
_entity_poly.pdbx_seq_one_letter_code
_entity_poly.pdbx_strand_id
1 'polypeptide(L)'
;MKAERAWSIPYRIKSIIGSFDIDDLASVSLDSYKEIFNNNTLHRFNDTMASVFYEAVHDIKAKYNGDASRIWSNNSSSAKVAYDFLQFKGSGKKIATMAANILARQFKVPFSDYYSIDISPDVHILRVMRRTGLVSYDADLDSVIYRARELNPEFPGIIDFSCWEIGRTWCRPNHSNCEECIICNDCKKIL
;
A
#
# COMPACT_ATOMS: atom_id res chain seq x y z
N MET A 1 -4.18 13.67 -3.95
CA MET A 1 -4.63 12.85 -5.10
C MET A 1 -5.36 11.63 -4.53
N LYS A 2 -6.42 11.16 -5.20
CA LYS A 2 -7.15 9.95 -4.77
C LYS A 2 -6.32 8.69 -5.03
N ALA A 3 -6.46 7.67 -4.19
CA ALA A 3 -5.68 6.42 -4.29
C ALA A 3 -5.97 5.69 -5.61
N GLU A 4 -7.22 5.69 -6.06
CA GLU A 4 -7.68 5.03 -7.29
C GLU A 4 -6.94 5.58 -8.53
N ARG A 5 -6.62 6.89 -8.53
CA ARG A 5 -5.82 7.49 -9.61
C ARG A 5 -4.39 6.96 -9.58
N ALA A 6 -3.76 6.87 -8.41
CA ALA A 6 -2.40 6.34 -8.27
C ALA A 6 -2.31 4.89 -8.76
N TRP A 7 -3.24 4.04 -8.30
CA TRP A 7 -3.29 2.63 -8.67
C TRP A 7 -3.61 2.39 -10.15
N SER A 8 -4.22 3.37 -10.84
CA SER A 8 -4.48 3.29 -12.28
C SER A 8 -3.25 3.58 -13.17
N ILE A 9 -2.17 4.14 -12.63
CA ILE A 9 -1.03 4.62 -13.42
C ILE A 9 -0.39 3.51 -14.28
N PRO A 10 -0.07 2.31 -13.76
CA PRO A 10 0.52 1.25 -14.59
C PRO A 10 -0.36 0.85 -15.78
N TYR A 11 -1.68 0.80 -15.58
CA TYR A 11 -2.64 0.54 -16.65
C TYR A 11 -2.65 1.66 -17.70
N ARG A 12 -2.61 2.93 -17.28
CA ARG A 12 -2.52 4.07 -18.22
C ARG A 12 -1.23 4.03 -19.03
N ILE A 13 -0.11 3.69 -18.40
CA ILE A 13 1.18 3.52 -19.08
C ILE A 13 1.09 2.41 -20.12
N LYS A 14 0.49 1.25 -19.78
CA LYS A 14 0.20 0.18 -20.75
C LYS A 14 -0.61 0.70 -21.95
N SER A 15 -1.67 1.47 -21.69
CA SER A 15 -2.51 2.02 -22.76
C SER A 15 -1.76 3.00 -23.68
N ILE A 16 -0.82 3.77 -23.15
CA ILE A 16 -0.05 4.77 -23.90
C ILE A 16 1.09 4.12 -24.70
N ILE A 17 1.84 3.21 -24.08
CA ILE A 17 2.96 2.50 -24.72
C ILE A 17 2.45 1.42 -25.68
N GLY A 18 1.26 0.87 -25.43
CA GLY A 18 0.70 -0.24 -26.20
C GLY A 18 1.20 -1.63 -25.74
N SER A 19 2.13 -1.66 -24.79
CA SER A 19 2.67 -2.89 -24.19
C SER A 19 2.82 -2.72 -22.67
N PHE A 20 2.89 -3.86 -21.99
CA PHE A 20 3.28 -3.94 -20.58
C PHE A 20 4.30 -5.05 -20.35
N ASP A 21 4.97 -5.48 -21.43
CA ASP A 21 6.15 -6.33 -21.35
C ASP A 21 7.32 -5.54 -20.74
N ILE A 22 8.11 -6.20 -19.89
CA ILE A 22 9.17 -5.52 -19.14
C ILE A 22 10.29 -4.99 -20.06
N ASP A 23 10.57 -5.67 -21.18
CA ASP A 23 11.60 -5.25 -22.12
C ASP A 23 11.15 -4.02 -22.90
N ASP A 24 9.88 -3.98 -23.30
CA ASP A 24 9.27 -2.80 -23.93
C ASP A 24 9.29 -1.61 -22.96
N LEU A 25 8.86 -1.81 -21.71
CA LEU A 25 8.88 -0.76 -20.69
C LEU A 25 10.30 -0.27 -20.40
N ALA A 26 11.30 -1.15 -20.38
CA ALA A 26 12.69 -0.80 -20.14
C ALA A 26 13.35 -0.09 -21.34
N SER A 27 12.81 -0.24 -22.55
CA SER A 27 13.30 0.46 -23.74
C SER A 27 12.94 1.95 -23.76
N VAL A 28 11.92 2.35 -22.97
CA VAL A 28 11.45 3.74 -22.89
C VAL A 28 12.40 4.58 -22.05
N SER A 29 12.90 5.68 -22.62
CA SER A 29 13.81 6.60 -21.93
C SER A 29 13.14 7.30 -20.74
N LEU A 30 13.94 7.73 -19.76
CA LEU A 30 13.44 8.50 -18.63
C LEU A 30 12.72 9.79 -19.06
N ASP A 31 13.24 10.50 -20.07
CA ASP A 31 12.63 11.74 -20.54
C ASP A 31 11.29 11.47 -21.23
N SER A 32 11.17 10.37 -21.98
CA SER A 32 9.88 9.91 -22.53
C SER A 32 8.89 9.57 -21.41
N TYR A 33 9.31 8.95 -20.31
CA TYR A 33 8.43 8.76 -19.15
C TYR A 33 8.00 10.08 -18.52
N LYS A 34 8.91 11.05 -18.37
CA LYS A 34 8.53 12.38 -17.86
C LYS A 34 7.51 13.06 -18.77
N GLU A 35 7.69 12.99 -20.09
CA GLU A 35 6.72 13.50 -21.07
C GLU A 35 5.36 12.80 -20.92
N ILE A 36 5.34 11.46 -20.85
CA ILE A 36 4.10 10.68 -20.64
C ILE A 36 3.39 11.11 -19.36
N PHE A 37 4.11 11.21 -18.23
CA PHE A 37 3.53 11.61 -16.96
C PHE A 37 2.98 13.03 -17.00
N ASN A 38 3.71 13.99 -17.58
CA ASN A 38 3.29 15.39 -17.67
C ASN A 38 2.10 15.58 -18.61
N ASN A 39 2.17 15.06 -19.84
CA ASN A 39 1.13 15.23 -20.86
C ASN A 39 -0.21 14.63 -20.42
N ASN A 40 -0.17 13.55 -19.63
CA ASN A 40 -1.38 12.87 -19.14
C ASN A 40 -1.70 13.22 -17.68
N THR A 41 -0.95 14.14 -17.08
CA THR A 41 -1.04 14.53 -15.67
C THR A 41 -1.16 13.32 -14.73
N LEU A 42 -0.37 12.26 -14.94
CA LEU A 42 -0.58 10.98 -14.27
C LEU A 42 -0.51 11.08 -12.74
N HIS A 43 0.32 11.99 -12.23
CA HIS A 43 0.50 12.25 -10.81
C HIS A 43 0.55 13.75 -10.48
N ARG A 44 0.46 14.11 -9.19
CA ARG A 44 0.71 15.50 -8.73
C ARG A 44 2.19 15.89 -8.71
N PHE A 45 3.08 14.91 -8.84
CA PHE A 45 4.54 15.02 -8.85
C PHE A 45 5.05 14.22 -10.05
N ASN A 46 4.75 14.69 -11.25
CA ASN A 46 4.95 13.91 -12.48
C ASN A 46 6.40 13.49 -12.67
N ASP A 47 7.35 14.43 -12.66
CA ASP A 47 8.76 14.14 -12.90
C ASP A 47 9.35 13.16 -11.87
N THR A 48 9.00 13.35 -10.59
CA THR A 48 9.44 12.48 -9.52
C THR A 48 8.89 11.07 -9.70
N MET A 49 7.59 10.92 -10.00
CA MET A 49 6.98 9.60 -10.15
C MET A 49 7.33 8.92 -11.46
N ALA A 50 7.59 9.68 -12.54
CA ALA A 50 8.16 9.16 -13.77
C ALA A 50 9.54 8.55 -13.50
N SER A 51 10.37 9.26 -12.72
CA SER A 51 11.69 8.75 -12.32
C SER A 51 11.57 7.49 -11.44
N VAL A 52 10.64 7.46 -10.48
CA VAL A 52 10.39 6.26 -9.65
C VAL A 52 9.91 5.08 -10.51
N PHE A 53 9.00 5.32 -11.45
CA PHE A 53 8.48 4.27 -12.33
C PHE A 53 9.57 3.69 -13.23
N TYR A 54 10.36 4.55 -13.88
CA TYR A 54 11.49 4.16 -14.71
C TYR A 54 12.48 3.27 -13.95
N GLU A 55 12.87 3.69 -12.74
CA GLU A 55 13.81 2.94 -11.89
C GLU A 55 13.23 1.59 -11.47
N ALA A 56 11.94 1.54 -11.13
CA ALA A 56 11.28 0.29 -10.76
C ALA A 56 11.24 -0.72 -11.92
N VAL A 57 10.97 -0.28 -13.14
CA VAL A 57 11.03 -1.13 -14.34
C VAL A 57 12.43 -1.70 -14.54
N HIS A 58 13.46 -0.86 -14.41
CA HIS A 58 14.86 -1.28 -14.58
C HIS A 58 15.31 -2.23 -13.46
N ASP A 59 14.87 -1.98 -12.22
CA ASP A 59 15.11 -2.87 -11.09
C ASP A 59 14.46 -4.24 -11.29
N ILE A 60 13.21 -4.30 -11.78
CA ILE A 60 12.54 -5.57 -12.11
C ILE A 60 13.33 -6.32 -13.19
N LYS A 61 13.76 -5.62 -14.25
CA LYS A 61 14.55 -6.22 -15.32
C LYS A 61 15.88 -6.77 -14.81
N ALA A 62 16.66 -5.97 -14.06
CA ALA A 62 18.01 -6.33 -13.64
C ALA A 62 18.06 -7.28 -12.45
N LYS A 63 17.31 -6.99 -11.37
CA LYS A 63 17.37 -7.74 -10.09
C LYS A 63 16.49 -8.99 -10.12
N TYR A 64 15.43 -8.96 -10.92
CA TYR A 64 14.42 -10.03 -10.96
C TYR A 64 14.28 -10.64 -12.36
N ASN A 65 15.26 -10.41 -13.25
CA ASN A 65 15.31 -10.98 -14.60
C ASN A 65 14.01 -10.79 -15.39
N GLY A 66 13.41 -9.61 -15.23
CA GLY A 66 12.16 -9.23 -15.91
C GLY A 66 10.88 -9.72 -15.26
N ASP A 67 10.95 -10.55 -14.21
CA ASP A 67 9.79 -11.18 -13.59
C ASP A 67 9.58 -10.68 -12.15
N ALA A 68 8.65 -9.73 -12.00
CA ALA A 68 8.31 -9.16 -10.70
C ALA A 68 7.80 -10.20 -9.69
N SER A 69 7.24 -11.33 -10.14
CA SER A 69 6.74 -12.38 -9.22
C SER A 69 7.85 -13.00 -8.38
N ARG A 70 9.11 -12.87 -8.80
CA ARG A 70 10.29 -13.31 -8.04
C ARG A 70 10.50 -12.55 -6.74
N ILE A 71 9.88 -11.39 -6.55
CA ILE A 71 9.89 -10.67 -5.27
C ILE A 71 9.20 -11.50 -4.17
N TRP A 72 8.19 -12.30 -4.51
CA TRP A 72 7.39 -13.08 -3.56
C TRP A 72 7.29 -14.57 -3.90
N SER A 73 8.20 -15.08 -4.73
CA SER A 73 8.20 -16.49 -5.13
C SER A 73 8.64 -17.41 -3.99
N ASN A 74 8.44 -18.72 -4.19
CA ASN A 74 8.97 -19.79 -3.33
C ASN A 74 8.56 -19.71 -1.84
N ASN A 75 7.33 -19.28 -1.55
CA ASN A 75 6.82 -19.19 -0.18
C ASN A 75 7.72 -18.33 0.74
N SER A 76 8.28 -17.25 0.20
CA SER A 76 9.13 -16.30 0.92
C SER A 76 8.47 -15.81 2.23
N SER A 77 9.28 -15.50 3.25
CA SER A 77 8.76 -14.93 4.49
C SER A 77 8.20 -13.54 4.26
N SER A 78 7.21 -13.12 5.07
CA SER A 78 6.63 -11.78 4.95
C SER A 78 7.69 -10.68 5.15
N ALA A 79 8.67 -10.92 6.03
CA ALA A 79 9.79 -10.02 6.26
C ALA A 79 10.63 -9.80 5.00
N LYS A 80 10.95 -10.88 4.28
CA LYS A 80 11.73 -10.80 3.04
C LYS A 80 10.96 -10.03 1.97
N VAL A 81 9.69 -10.35 1.76
CA VAL A 81 8.87 -9.69 0.74
C VAL A 81 8.74 -8.19 1.03
N ALA A 82 8.47 -7.81 2.28
CA ALA A 82 8.44 -6.40 2.69
C ALA A 82 9.82 -5.73 2.51
N TYR A 83 10.91 -6.41 2.86
CA TYR A 83 12.26 -5.88 2.68
C TYR A 83 12.60 -5.65 1.20
N ASP A 84 12.25 -6.59 0.32
CA ASP A 84 12.50 -6.49 -1.11
C ASP A 84 11.70 -5.32 -1.73
N PHE A 85 10.44 -5.11 -1.32
CA PHE A 85 9.69 -3.92 -1.72
C PHE A 85 10.28 -2.61 -1.19
N LEU A 86 10.91 -2.63 -0.02
CA LEU A 86 11.58 -1.45 0.56
C LEU A 86 12.79 -1.02 -0.27
N GLN A 87 13.38 -1.91 -1.07
CA GLN A 87 14.55 -1.60 -1.91
C GLN A 87 14.21 -0.77 -3.15
N PHE A 88 12.94 -0.64 -3.50
CA PHE A 88 12.51 0.17 -4.63
C PHE A 88 12.52 1.67 -4.27
N LYS A 89 13.08 2.49 -5.15
CA LYS A 89 13.09 3.95 -5.00
C LYS A 89 11.67 4.47 -4.76
N GLY A 90 11.49 5.31 -3.74
CA GLY A 90 10.18 5.87 -3.39
C GLY A 90 9.26 4.92 -2.61
N SER A 91 9.68 3.69 -2.34
CA SER A 91 8.98 2.76 -1.45
C SER A 91 9.48 2.93 -0.02
N GLY A 92 8.65 3.52 0.85
CA GLY A 92 8.89 3.55 2.29
C GLY A 92 8.25 2.35 3.00
N LYS A 93 8.53 2.15 4.30
CA LYS A 93 7.98 1.06 5.13
C LYS A 93 6.48 0.84 4.90
N LYS A 94 5.70 1.93 4.90
CA LYS A 94 4.26 1.90 4.65
C LYS A 94 3.90 1.27 3.30
N ILE A 95 4.57 1.66 2.23
CA ILE A 95 4.29 1.15 0.88
C ILE A 95 4.69 -0.32 0.79
N ALA A 96 5.88 -0.66 1.31
CA ALA A 96 6.40 -2.01 1.31
C ALA A 96 5.48 -3.01 2.04
N THR A 97 5.05 -2.64 3.25
CA THR A 97 4.11 -3.44 4.03
C THR A 97 2.74 -3.53 3.36
N MET A 98 2.20 -2.43 2.84
CA MET A 98 0.93 -2.43 2.11
C MET A 98 0.97 -3.34 0.88
N ALA A 99 2.07 -3.34 0.11
CA ALA A 99 2.25 -4.21 -1.03
C ALA A 99 2.24 -5.70 -0.64
N ALA A 100 3.01 -6.07 0.39
CA ALA A 100 3.00 -7.44 0.94
C ALA A 100 1.60 -7.85 1.44
N ASN A 101 0.88 -6.94 2.09
CA ASN A 101 -0.47 -7.19 2.60
C ASN A 101 -1.49 -7.42 1.46
N ILE A 102 -1.41 -6.64 0.39
CA ILE A 102 -2.27 -6.82 -0.80
C ILE A 102 -2.02 -8.17 -1.45
N LEU A 103 -0.75 -8.58 -1.60
CA LEU A 103 -0.40 -9.91 -2.14
C LEU A 103 -1.01 -11.03 -1.30
N ALA A 104 -0.82 -10.97 0.03
CA ALA A 104 -1.35 -11.98 0.95
C ALA A 104 -2.89 -12.01 0.96
N ARG A 105 -3.55 -10.85 1.13
CA ARG A 105 -5.00 -10.78 1.37
C ARG A 105 -5.83 -10.83 0.12
N GLN A 106 -5.46 -10.07 -0.90
CA GLN A 106 -6.26 -9.89 -2.11
C GLN A 106 -5.91 -10.92 -3.17
N PHE A 107 -4.62 -11.16 -3.39
CA PHE A 107 -4.15 -12.12 -4.39
C PHE A 107 -3.91 -13.53 -3.84
N LYS A 108 -4.04 -13.73 -2.52
CA LYS A 108 -3.88 -15.02 -1.85
C LYS A 108 -2.53 -15.68 -2.10
N VAL A 109 -1.49 -14.87 -2.28
CA VAL A 109 -0.11 -15.36 -2.41
C VAL A 109 0.31 -15.97 -1.06
N PRO A 110 0.74 -17.24 -1.04
CA PRO A 110 1.19 -17.88 0.19
C PRO A 110 2.58 -17.38 0.59
N PHE A 111 2.73 -17.05 1.87
CA PHE A 111 4.01 -16.76 2.51
C PHE A 111 4.26 -17.81 3.59
N SER A 112 5.53 -18.00 3.95
CA SER A 112 5.90 -18.89 5.06
C SER A 112 5.48 -18.34 6.43
N ASP A 113 5.27 -17.03 6.53
CA ASP A 113 4.72 -16.35 7.69
C ASP A 113 4.03 -15.03 7.29
N TYR A 114 3.26 -14.43 8.21
CA TYR A 114 2.56 -13.16 7.98
C TYR A 114 2.82 -12.10 9.07
N TYR A 115 3.57 -12.45 10.13
CA TYR A 115 3.72 -11.61 11.31
C TYR A 115 4.50 -10.31 11.04
N SER A 116 5.29 -10.24 9.96
CA SER A 116 6.02 -9.02 9.56
C SER A 116 5.22 -8.12 8.63
N ILE A 117 4.01 -8.53 8.23
CA ILE A 117 3.07 -7.64 7.55
C ILE A 117 2.37 -6.80 8.61
N ASP A 118 2.93 -5.62 8.87
CA ASP A 118 2.32 -4.62 9.74
C ASP A 118 1.04 -4.00 9.13
N ILE A 119 0.30 -3.25 9.94
CA ILE A 119 -0.61 -2.24 9.41
C ILE A 119 0.19 -1.05 8.85
N SER A 120 -0.45 -0.25 8.02
CA SER A 120 0.09 0.90 7.30
C SER A 120 -0.69 2.17 7.67
N PRO A 121 -0.59 2.66 8.93
CA PRO A 121 -1.53 3.61 9.48
C PRO A 121 -1.64 4.86 8.60
N ASP A 122 -2.87 5.28 8.37
CA ASP A 122 -3.20 6.53 7.70
C ASP A 122 -4.23 7.30 8.54
N VAL A 123 -4.73 8.40 7.99
CA VAL A 123 -5.72 9.23 8.69
C VAL A 123 -7.00 8.45 9.04
N HIS A 124 -7.38 7.42 8.27
CA HIS A 124 -8.55 6.58 8.55
C HIS A 124 -8.24 5.60 9.68
N ILE A 125 -7.13 4.86 9.59
CA ILE A 125 -6.73 3.87 10.60
C ILE A 125 -6.50 4.54 11.96
N LEU A 126 -5.74 5.64 12.00
CA LEU A 126 -5.51 6.41 13.21
C LEU A 126 -6.84 6.83 13.87
N ARG A 127 -7.75 7.40 13.08
CA ARG A 127 -9.04 7.85 13.59
C ARG A 127 -9.88 6.68 14.11
N VAL A 128 -9.95 5.57 13.37
CA VAL A 128 -10.73 4.41 13.80
C VAL A 128 -10.17 3.81 15.08
N MET A 129 -8.86 3.56 15.16
CA MET A 129 -8.26 2.93 16.34
C MET A 129 -8.35 3.83 17.59
N ARG A 130 -8.23 5.16 17.43
CA ARG A 130 -8.41 6.12 18.52
C ARG A 130 -9.87 6.20 18.97
N ARG A 131 -10.83 6.37 18.05
CA ARG A 131 -12.26 6.53 18.39
C ARG A 131 -12.89 5.25 18.95
N THR A 132 -12.42 4.08 18.52
CA THR A 132 -12.83 2.78 19.11
C THR A 132 -12.26 2.57 20.51
N GLY A 133 -11.21 3.33 20.89
CA GLY A 133 -10.47 3.12 22.12
C GLY A 133 -9.61 1.87 22.12
N LEU A 134 -9.23 1.38 20.93
CA LEU A 134 -8.21 0.35 20.78
C LEU A 134 -6.82 0.90 21.14
N VAL A 135 -6.60 2.19 20.94
CA VAL A 135 -5.42 2.95 21.41
C VAL A 135 -5.86 4.23 22.13
N SER A 136 -4.93 4.90 22.83
CA SER A 136 -5.19 6.22 23.41
C SER A 136 -5.47 7.26 22.31
N TYR A 137 -6.17 8.34 22.66
CA TYR A 137 -6.57 9.38 21.70
C TYR A 137 -5.38 10.09 21.04
N ASP A 138 -4.26 10.20 21.75
CA ASP A 138 -3.01 10.81 21.34
C ASP A 138 -1.99 9.81 20.76
N ALA A 139 -2.33 8.51 20.70
CA ALA A 139 -1.43 7.44 20.27
C ALA A 139 -0.76 7.74 18.92
N ASP A 140 0.56 7.64 18.88
CA ASP A 140 1.35 7.83 17.67
C ASP A 140 1.26 6.64 16.70
N LEU A 141 1.97 6.73 15.57
CA LEU A 141 1.97 5.70 14.53
C LEU A 141 2.52 4.36 15.05
N ASP A 142 3.56 4.41 15.89
CA ASP A 142 4.21 3.21 16.41
C ASP A 142 3.32 2.49 17.42
N SER A 143 2.68 3.23 18.33
CA SER A 143 1.70 2.69 19.28
C SER A 143 0.56 1.96 18.56
N VAL A 144 0.11 2.50 17.44
CA VAL A 144 -0.92 1.91 16.60
C VAL A 144 -0.44 0.62 15.94
N ILE A 145 0.80 0.59 15.41
CA ILE A 145 1.42 -0.61 14.85
C ILE A 145 1.58 -1.70 15.93
N TYR A 146 2.13 -1.35 17.09
CA TYR A 146 2.30 -2.30 18.19
C TYR A 146 0.98 -2.83 18.71
N ARG A 147 -0.07 -1.99 18.79
CA ARG A 147 -1.40 -2.45 19.15
C ARG A 147 -1.95 -3.43 18.13
N ALA A 148 -1.77 -3.20 16.82
CA ALA A 148 -2.22 -4.15 15.81
C ALA A 148 -1.48 -5.50 15.92
N ARG A 149 -0.18 -5.48 16.24
CA ARG A 149 0.61 -6.70 16.50
C ARG A 149 0.12 -7.47 17.72
N GLU A 150 -0.26 -6.78 18.79
CA GLU A 150 -0.79 -7.45 19.97
C GLU A 150 -2.22 -7.97 19.77
N LEU A 151 -3.05 -7.27 18.98
CA LEU A 151 -4.39 -7.74 18.62
C LEU A 151 -4.38 -8.96 17.68
N ASN A 152 -3.41 -9.05 16.77
CA ASN A 152 -3.23 -10.21 15.91
C ASN A 152 -1.74 -10.45 15.61
N PRO A 153 -1.03 -11.20 16.47
CA PRO A 153 0.42 -11.40 16.32
C PRO A 153 0.79 -12.25 15.11
N GLU A 154 -0.09 -13.14 14.66
CA GLU A 154 0.18 -13.99 13.49
C GLU A 154 0.07 -13.21 12.18
N PHE A 155 -0.85 -12.24 12.10
CA PHE A 155 -1.01 -11.39 10.93
C PHE A 155 -1.57 -9.99 11.29
N PRO A 156 -0.72 -9.05 11.73
CA PRO A 156 -1.15 -7.71 12.14
C PRO A 156 -1.85 -6.93 11.03
N GLY A 157 -1.35 -7.04 9.80
CA GLY A 157 -1.87 -6.36 8.61
C GLY A 157 -3.31 -6.73 8.22
N ILE A 158 -3.90 -7.80 8.79
CA ILE A 158 -5.30 -8.13 8.55
C ILE A 158 -6.25 -7.01 9.02
N ILE A 159 -5.84 -6.25 10.05
CA ILE A 159 -6.64 -5.18 10.66
C ILE A 159 -6.71 -3.95 9.74
N ASP A 160 -5.69 -3.75 8.89
CA ASP A 160 -5.49 -2.54 8.08
C ASP A 160 -6.72 -2.18 7.23
N PHE A 161 -7.11 -3.07 6.32
CA PHE A 161 -8.20 -2.82 5.38
C PHE A 161 -9.54 -2.59 6.10
N SER A 162 -9.81 -3.33 7.18
CA SER A 162 -11.05 -3.19 7.95
C SER A 162 -11.11 -1.82 8.61
N CYS A 163 -10.03 -1.35 9.24
CA CYS A 163 -9.97 -0.01 9.80
C CYS A 163 -10.05 1.08 8.70
N TRP A 164 -9.40 0.87 7.57
CA TRP A 164 -9.45 1.80 6.44
C TRP A 164 -10.87 1.93 5.86
N GLU A 165 -11.54 0.80 5.62
CA GLU A 165 -12.91 0.74 5.12
C GLU A 165 -13.87 1.40 6.10
N ILE A 166 -13.78 1.08 7.40
CA ILE A 166 -14.61 1.71 8.44
C ILE A 166 -14.41 3.22 8.46
N GLY A 167 -13.15 3.65 8.44
CA GLY A 167 -12.76 5.06 8.50
C GLY A 167 -13.16 5.83 7.25
N ARG A 168 -13.27 5.17 6.10
CA ARG A 168 -13.68 5.80 4.84
C ARG A 168 -15.20 5.85 4.68
N THR A 169 -15.91 4.80 5.09
CA THR A 169 -17.34 4.65 4.85
C THR A 169 -18.18 5.36 5.91
N TRP A 170 -17.95 5.05 7.20
CA TRP A 170 -18.78 5.51 8.32
C TRP A 170 -18.08 6.48 9.27
N CYS A 171 -16.87 6.13 9.72
CA CYS A 171 -16.13 6.90 10.72
C CYS A 171 -15.37 8.07 10.06
N ARG A 172 -16.12 9.03 9.50
CA ARG A 172 -15.60 10.22 8.82
C ARG A 172 -15.06 11.25 9.83
N PRO A 173 -14.14 12.16 9.42
CA PRO A 173 -13.60 13.19 10.30
C PRO A 173 -14.71 14.04 10.95
N ASN A 174 -15.63 14.52 10.10
CA ASN A 174 -16.83 15.26 10.48
C ASN A 174 -18.07 14.43 10.15
N HIS A 175 -19.13 14.56 10.94
CA HIS A 175 -20.42 13.89 10.74
C HIS A 175 -20.26 12.37 10.52
N SER A 176 -19.65 11.67 11.48
CA SER A 176 -19.53 10.21 11.43
C SER A 176 -20.90 9.53 11.48
N ASN A 177 -21.15 8.59 10.57
CA ASN A 177 -22.38 7.81 10.53
C ASN A 177 -22.26 6.60 11.47
N CYS A 178 -22.28 6.86 12.77
CA CYS A 178 -22.07 5.83 13.79
C CYS A 178 -23.19 4.78 13.80
N GLU A 179 -24.45 5.19 13.55
CA GLU A 179 -25.62 4.32 13.62
C GLU A 179 -25.56 3.16 12.62
N GLU A 180 -25.07 3.43 11.41
CA GLU A 180 -24.91 2.39 10.36
C GLU A 180 -23.53 1.72 10.38
N CYS A 181 -22.64 2.11 11.30
CA CYS A 181 -21.29 1.57 11.35
C CYS A 181 -21.32 0.11 11.83
N ILE A 182 -20.63 -0.77 11.11
CA ILE A 182 -20.56 -2.22 11.42
C ILE A 182 -20.02 -2.55 12.82
N ILE A 183 -19.31 -1.61 13.47
CA ILE A 183 -18.77 -1.76 14.83
C ILE A 183 -19.42 -0.77 15.82
N CYS A 184 -20.64 -0.28 15.54
CA CYS A 184 -21.31 0.72 16.37
C CYS A 184 -21.40 0.32 17.85
N ASN A 185 -21.75 -0.95 18.10
CA ASN A 185 -21.99 -1.49 19.44
C ASN A 185 -20.69 -1.65 20.23
N ASP A 186 -19.57 -1.94 19.56
CA ASP A 186 -18.26 -2.15 20.20
C ASP A 186 -17.41 -0.87 20.29
N CYS A 187 -17.78 0.16 19.52
CA CYS A 187 -17.03 1.41 19.45
C CYS A 187 -17.35 2.33 20.65
N LYS A 188 -16.30 2.71 21.39
CA LYS A 188 -16.37 3.67 22.51
C LYS A 188 -16.68 5.11 22.08
N LYS A 189 -16.54 5.43 20.79
CA LYS A 189 -16.83 6.75 20.21
C LYS A 189 -16.06 7.89 20.93
N ILE A 190 -14.79 7.64 21.28
CA ILE A 190 -13.91 8.65 21.89
C ILE A 190 -13.75 9.80 20.89
N LEU A 191 -14.05 11.03 21.29
CA LEU A 191 -14.00 12.23 20.44
C LEU A 191 -12.84 13.15 20.80
#